data_AF-A0A2A8VF59-F1
#
_entry.id   AF-A0A2A8VF59-F1
#
_cell.length_a   1.000
_cell.length_b   1.000
_cell.length_c   1.000
_cell.angle_alpha   90.00
_cell.angle_beta   90.00
_cell.angle_gamma   90.00
#
_symmetry.space_group_name_H-M   'P 1'
#
loop_
_entity.id
_entity.type
_entity.pdbx_description
1 polymer ?
#
loop_
_entity_poly.entity_id
_entity_poly.type
_entity_poly.pdbx_seq_one_letter_code
_entity_poly.pdbx_strand_id
1 'polypeptide(L)'
;MQESKREKFLRYILIGLCLLVVLGGFLYTSTSSEVVDETDPSVHAQVLAGGDERHNPVIAVAKIVEKQPVLVIYEIQRENQYYFKVLHSVSLHHPAKKLGITKEINGVWAQLEKKKWVLFSDSLEVLEERKSAPSSIITSGHPFQIQEKTRFISIPKGDEEDPVLLDLSDRNGKPEEIHSLSEDDSLWLVVFGKELVLARSQ
;
A
#
# COMPACT_ATOMS: atom_id res chain seq x y z
N MET A 1 5.59 -42.93 -51.29
CA MET A 1 5.49 -43.42 -49.90
C MET A 1 4.16 -42.91 -49.34
N GLN A 2 3.12 -43.73 -49.35
CA GLN A 2 1.80 -43.37 -48.79
C GLN A 2 1.80 -43.74 -47.32
N GLU A 3 1.73 -42.73 -46.46
CA GLU A 3 1.62 -42.87 -45.01
C GLU A 3 0.33 -43.67 -44.67
N SER A 4 0.47 -44.72 -43.86
CA SER A 4 -0.64 -45.60 -43.50
C SER A 4 -1.67 -44.84 -42.66
N LYS A 5 -2.96 -45.19 -42.77
CA LYS A 5 -4.03 -44.60 -41.93
C LYS A 5 -3.70 -44.68 -40.42
N ARG A 6 -2.94 -45.71 -40.02
CA ARG A 6 -2.44 -45.88 -38.64
C ARG A 6 -1.37 -44.85 -38.26
N GLU A 7 -0.45 -44.51 -39.15
CA GLU A 7 0.61 -43.52 -38.90
C GLU A 7 0.03 -42.11 -38.79
N LYS A 8 -0.92 -41.76 -39.66
CA LYS A 8 -1.66 -40.49 -39.56
C LYS A 8 -2.39 -40.34 -38.23
N PHE A 9 -3.07 -41.41 -37.79
CA PHE A 9 -3.78 -41.40 -36.50
C PHE A 9 -2.83 -41.25 -35.31
N LEU A 10 -1.69 -41.95 -35.35
CA LEU A 10 -0.66 -41.85 -34.30
C LEU A 10 -0.10 -40.42 -34.19
N ARG A 11 0.12 -39.76 -35.33
CA ARG A 11 0.60 -38.37 -35.39
C ARG A 11 -0.40 -37.39 -34.77
N TYR A 12 -1.69 -37.54 -35.05
CA TYR A 12 -2.72 -36.69 -34.45
C TYR A 12 -2.84 -36.89 -32.94
N ILE A 13 -2.70 -38.12 -32.43
CA ILE A 13 -2.67 -38.39 -30.99
C ILE A 13 -1.49 -37.68 -30.33
N LEU A 14 -0.31 -37.75 -30.94
CA LEU A 14 0.91 -37.16 -30.39
C LEU A 14 0.84 -35.62 -30.35
N ILE A 15 0.28 -35.02 -31.40
CA ILE A 15 0.01 -33.57 -31.45
C ILE A 15 -1.02 -33.18 -30.37
N GLY A 16 -2.10 -33.94 -30.23
CA GLY A 16 -3.13 -33.69 -29.21
C GLY A 16 -2.59 -33.79 -27.79
N LEU A 17 -1.71 -34.77 -27.52
CA LEU A 17 -1.07 -34.95 -26.22
C LEU A 17 -0.13 -33.79 -25.89
N CYS A 18 0.67 -33.32 -26.86
CA CYS A 18 1.51 -32.14 -26.68
C CYS A 18 0.67 -30.88 -26.38
N LEU A 19 -0.44 -30.67 -27.11
CA LEU A 19 -1.33 -29.53 -26.87
C LEU A 19 -1.95 -29.58 -25.46
N LEU A 20 -2.36 -30.76 -24.99
CA LEU A 20 -2.88 -30.97 -23.65
C LEU A 20 -1.84 -30.68 -22.56
N VAL A 21 -0.58 -31.10 -22.75
CA VAL A 21 0.51 -30.81 -21.80
C VAL A 21 0.80 -29.31 -21.74
N VAL A 22 0.83 -28.62 -22.89
CA VAL A 22 1.03 -27.18 -22.94
C VAL A 22 -0.14 -26.43 -22.30
N LEU A 23 -1.40 -26.81 -22.60
CA LEU A 23 -2.57 -26.23 -21.94
C LEU A 23 -2.57 -26.48 -20.43
N GLY A 24 -2.22 -27.71 -20.02
CA GLY A 24 -2.13 -28.09 -18.61
C GLY A 24 -1.06 -27.27 -17.87
N GLY A 25 0.11 -27.08 -18.47
CA GLY A 25 1.16 -26.22 -17.92
C GLY A 25 0.75 -24.74 -17.83
N PHE A 26 0.04 -24.24 -18.85
CA PHE A 26 -0.46 -22.87 -18.88
C PHE A 26 -1.57 -22.64 -17.84
N LEU A 27 -2.50 -23.59 -17.69
CA LEU A 27 -3.54 -23.56 -16.67
C LEU A 27 -2.96 -23.72 -15.27
N TYR A 28 -1.98 -24.61 -15.07
CA TYR A 28 -1.30 -24.77 -13.78
C TYR A 28 -0.56 -23.50 -13.36
N THR A 29 0.17 -22.86 -14.29
CA THR A 29 0.83 -21.57 -14.05
C THR A 29 -0.18 -20.45 -13.77
N SER A 30 -1.33 -20.47 -14.46
CA SER A 30 -2.40 -19.48 -14.26
C SER A 30 -3.19 -19.70 -12.97
N THR A 31 -3.29 -20.94 -12.48
CA THR A 31 -4.02 -21.31 -11.25
C THR A 31 -3.13 -21.22 -10.01
N SER A 32 -1.82 -21.37 -10.16
CA SER A 32 -0.82 -21.08 -9.12
C SER A 32 -0.52 -19.59 -8.95
N SER A 33 -1.13 -18.72 -9.77
CA SER A 33 -1.41 -17.37 -9.30
C SER A 33 -2.51 -17.52 -8.25
N GLU A 34 -2.07 -17.72 -7.00
CA GLU A 34 -2.87 -17.52 -5.79
C GLU A 34 -3.88 -16.43 -6.06
N VAL A 35 -5.13 -16.66 -5.67
CA VAL A 35 -6.24 -15.71 -5.75
C VAL A 35 -5.76 -14.38 -5.16
N VAL A 36 -5.20 -13.53 -6.01
CA VAL A 36 -4.95 -12.13 -5.74
C VAL A 36 -6.36 -11.58 -5.74
N ASP A 37 -6.94 -11.57 -4.53
CA ASP A 37 -8.05 -10.70 -4.15
C ASP A 37 -7.87 -9.44 -4.99
N GLU A 38 -8.79 -9.15 -5.93
CA GLU A 38 -8.80 -8.01 -6.84
C GLU A 38 -8.92 -6.69 -6.05
N THR A 39 -7.97 -6.47 -5.16
CA THR A 39 -7.74 -5.22 -4.49
C THR A 39 -6.74 -4.54 -5.41
N ASP A 40 -7.26 -3.66 -6.26
CA ASP A 40 -6.48 -2.71 -7.05
C ASP A 40 -5.31 -2.21 -6.17
N PRO A 41 -4.05 -2.21 -6.63
CA PRO A 41 -2.92 -1.95 -5.74
C PRO A 41 -3.08 -0.59 -5.06
N SER A 42 -3.46 -0.62 -3.78
CA SER A 42 -3.62 0.54 -2.92
C SER A 42 -2.32 0.77 -2.17
N VAL A 43 -1.93 2.03 -2.15
CA VAL A 43 -0.88 2.53 -1.27
C VAL A 43 -1.52 2.73 0.09
N HIS A 44 -0.86 2.23 1.13
CA HIS A 44 -1.23 2.51 2.51
C HIS A 44 -0.09 3.24 3.18
N ALA A 45 -0.42 4.28 3.95
CA ALA A 45 0.57 5.07 4.65
C ALA A 45 0.30 5.07 6.15
N GLN A 46 1.37 5.22 6.92
CA GLN A 46 1.29 5.38 8.36
C GLN A 46 2.42 6.30 8.82
N VAL A 47 2.06 7.34 9.56
CA VAL A 47 3.03 8.23 10.19
C VAL A 47 3.66 7.52 11.39
N LEU A 48 4.99 7.45 11.38
CA LEU A 48 5.80 6.90 12.47
C LEU A 48 6.23 8.01 13.44
N ALA A 49 6.60 9.17 12.88
CA ALA A 49 6.91 10.38 13.63
C ALA A 49 6.44 11.61 12.85
N GLY A 50 5.70 12.50 13.52
CA GLY A 50 5.37 13.82 12.98
C GLY A 50 6.62 14.70 12.95
N GLY A 51 6.70 15.59 11.97
CA GLY A 51 7.75 16.59 11.88
C GLY A 51 7.52 17.74 12.84
N ASP A 52 8.62 18.29 13.35
CA ASP A 52 8.68 19.51 14.15
C ASP A 52 9.67 20.51 13.51
N GLU A 53 9.97 21.64 14.15
CA GLU A 53 10.92 22.64 13.63
C GLU A 53 12.34 22.10 13.38
N ARG A 54 12.72 20.99 14.01
CA ARG A 54 14.08 20.41 14.00
C ARG A 54 14.16 19.08 13.25
N HIS A 55 13.04 18.37 13.12
CA HIS A 55 12.97 17.01 12.61
C HIS A 55 11.97 16.91 11.46
N ASN A 56 12.38 16.18 10.43
CA ASN A 56 11.51 15.83 9.31
C ASN A 56 10.53 14.73 9.71
N PRO A 57 9.30 14.73 9.17
CA PRO A 57 8.38 13.63 9.37
C PRO A 57 8.90 12.33 8.77
N VAL A 58 8.59 11.22 9.46
CA VAL A 58 8.92 9.87 9.04
C VAL A 58 7.64 9.06 8.86
N ILE A 59 7.51 8.42 7.70
CA ILE A 59 6.35 7.62 7.36
C ILE A 59 6.75 6.22 6.90
N ALA A 60 5.89 5.24 7.18
CA ALA A 60 5.91 3.94 6.55
C ALA A 60 4.89 3.91 5.41
N VAL A 61 5.28 3.37 4.25
CA VAL A 61 4.46 3.27 3.05
C VAL A 61 4.52 1.85 2.53
N ALA A 62 3.37 1.20 2.45
CA ALA A 62 3.22 -0.06 1.73
C ALA A 62 2.68 0.24 0.33
N LYS A 63 3.37 -0.24 -0.71
CA LYS A 63 3.00 -0.02 -2.11
C LYS A 63 3.50 -1.14 -3.00
N ILE A 64 3.07 -1.12 -4.26
CA ILE A 64 3.62 -2.00 -5.30
C ILE A 64 4.64 -1.23 -6.14
N VAL A 65 5.85 -1.78 -6.29
CA VAL A 65 6.90 -1.29 -7.19
C VAL A 65 7.27 -2.43 -8.13
N GLU A 66 7.19 -2.20 -9.44
CA GLU A 66 7.52 -3.23 -10.46
C GLU A 66 6.82 -4.58 -10.24
N LYS A 67 5.54 -4.54 -9.82
CA LYS A 67 4.71 -5.71 -9.45
C LYS A 67 5.12 -6.43 -8.17
N GLN A 68 6.10 -5.93 -7.43
CA GLN A 68 6.48 -6.47 -6.13
C GLN A 68 5.90 -5.60 -5.00
N PRO A 69 5.22 -6.18 -4.02
CA PRO A 69 4.82 -5.45 -2.83
C PRO A 69 6.04 -5.13 -1.99
N VAL A 70 6.15 -3.88 -1.57
CA VAL A 70 7.25 -3.37 -0.75
C VAL A 70 6.71 -2.55 0.40
N LEU A 71 7.40 -2.61 1.54
CA LEU A 71 7.23 -1.69 2.65
C LEU A 71 8.48 -0.80 2.70
N VAL A 72 8.27 0.51 2.71
CA VAL A 72 9.34 1.50 2.66
C VAL A 72 9.14 2.52 3.77
N ILE A 73 10.21 2.84 4.49
CA ILE A 73 10.23 3.96 5.44
C ILE A 73 10.88 5.15 4.76
N TYR A 74 10.15 6.25 4.72
CA TYR A 74 10.58 7.52 4.13
C TYR A 74 10.76 8.60 5.20
N GLU A 75 11.82 9.39 5.04
CA GLU A 75 11.95 10.72 5.64
C GLU A 75 11.51 11.77 4.60
N ILE A 76 10.56 12.62 4.97
CA ILE A 76 9.99 13.64 4.07
C ILE A 76 10.64 14.99 4.37
N GLN A 77 11.26 15.62 3.37
CA GLN A 77 11.86 16.93 3.59
C GLN A 77 10.79 18.03 3.58
N ARG A 78 10.57 18.71 4.72
CA ARG A 78 9.52 19.75 4.87
C ARG A 78 9.65 20.90 3.86
N GLU A 79 10.89 21.25 3.53
CA GLU A 79 11.23 22.34 2.61
C GLU A 79 11.07 21.95 1.13
N ASN A 80 11.08 20.65 0.82
CA ASN A 80 10.98 20.15 -0.55
C ASN A 80 9.91 19.06 -0.66
N GLN A 81 8.71 19.49 -1.08
CA GLN A 81 7.52 18.64 -1.21
C GLN A 81 7.66 17.47 -2.21
N TYR A 82 8.74 17.41 -2.98
CA TYR A 82 8.98 16.33 -3.95
C TYR A 82 10.07 15.35 -3.49
N TYR A 83 10.69 15.60 -2.33
CA TYR A 83 11.82 14.81 -1.88
C TYR A 83 11.44 13.86 -0.74
N PHE A 84 11.39 12.58 -1.08
CA PHE A 84 11.16 11.47 -0.17
C PHE A 84 12.44 10.65 -0.08
N LYS A 85 13.16 10.77 1.03
CA LYS A 85 14.39 10.04 1.25
C LYS A 85 14.06 8.65 1.80
N VAL A 86 14.46 7.61 1.08
CA VAL A 86 14.33 6.23 1.56
C VAL A 86 15.30 6.03 2.72
N LEU A 87 14.78 5.66 3.89
CA LEU A 87 15.60 5.22 5.02
C LEU A 87 15.80 3.71 4.97
N HIS A 88 14.69 2.97 4.84
CA HIS A 88 14.68 1.50 4.79
C HIS A 88 13.64 1.01 3.79
N SER A 89 13.88 -0.16 3.21
CA SER A 89 12.93 -0.83 2.30
C SER A 89 13.04 -2.34 2.45
N VAL A 90 11.91 -3.02 2.45
CA VAL A 90 11.86 -4.49 2.44
C VAL A 90 10.80 -4.96 1.44
N SER A 91 11.11 -6.04 0.72
CA SER A 91 10.14 -6.71 -0.13
C SER A 91 9.20 -7.55 0.74
N LEU A 92 7.90 -7.44 0.47
CA LEU A 92 6.89 -8.24 1.10
C LEU A 92 6.56 -9.43 0.20
N HIS A 93 6.04 -10.50 0.80
CA HIS A 93 5.51 -11.63 0.03
C HIS A 93 4.10 -11.33 -0.50
N HIS A 94 3.32 -10.56 0.27
CA HIS A 94 1.96 -10.14 -0.07
C HIS A 94 1.80 -8.62 0.11
N PRO A 95 0.92 -7.96 -0.67
CA PRO A 95 0.57 -6.55 -0.45
C PRO A 95 0.00 -6.34 0.95
N ALA A 96 0.45 -5.29 1.64
CA ALA A 96 -0.16 -4.92 2.91
C ALA A 96 -1.54 -4.32 2.66
N LYS A 97 -2.55 -4.82 3.39
CA LYS A 97 -3.93 -4.32 3.33
C LYS A 97 -4.18 -3.18 4.31
N LYS A 98 -3.37 -3.10 5.36
CA LYS A 98 -3.42 -2.08 6.42
C LYS A 98 -2.04 -1.90 7.03
N LEU A 99 -1.77 -0.67 7.45
CA LEU A 99 -0.66 -0.33 8.32
C LEU A 99 -1.19 0.22 9.65
N GLY A 100 -0.38 0.11 10.70
CA GLY A 100 -0.63 0.76 11.97
C GLY A 100 0.59 0.71 12.86
N ILE A 101 0.60 1.50 13.92
CA ILE A 101 1.65 1.55 14.93
C ILE A 101 1.13 1.01 16.26
N THR A 102 2.02 0.78 17.22
CA THR A 102 1.67 0.50 18.62
C THR A 102 2.49 1.39 19.54
N LYS A 103 1.97 1.64 20.75
CA LYS A 103 2.71 2.37 21.80
C LYS A 103 3.72 1.50 22.54
N GLU A 104 3.61 0.17 22.40
CA GLU A 104 4.43 -0.78 23.16
C GLU A 104 5.86 -0.88 22.63
N ILE A 105 6.00 -0.88 21.31
CA ILE A 105 7.27 -1.10 20.59
C ILE A 105 7.31 -0.16 19.39
N ASN A 106 8.44 0.51 19.20
CA ASN A 106 8.68 1.30 18.01
C ASN A 106 8.73 0.39 16.78
N GLY A 107 7.79 0.59 15.87
CA GLY A 107 7.66 -0.24 14.69
C GLY A 107 6.31 -0.04 14.00
N VAL A 108 6.15 -0.75 12.89
CA VAL A 108 4.93 -0.72 12.09
C VAL A 108 4.36 -2.12 11.93
N TRP A 109 3.10 -2.27 12.32
CA TRP A 109 2.30 -3.45 12.01
C TRP A 109 1.80 -3.35 10.58
N ALA A 110 2.03 -4.41 9.80
CA ALA A 110 1.45 -4.57 8.48
C ALA A 110 0.52 -5.80 8.45
N GLN A 111 -0.69 -5.62 7.93
CA GLN A 111 -1.60 -6.72 7.65
C GLN A 111 -1.32 -7.27 6.26
N LEU A 112 -0.54 -8.34 6.15
CA LEU A 112 -0.19 -8.94 4.86
C LEU A 112 -1.32 -9.83 4.32
N GLU A 113 -2.08 -10.47 5.20
CA GLU A 113 -3.22 -11.31 4.86
C GLU A 113 -4.36 -11.10 5.88
N LYS A 114 -5.57 -11.63 5.60
CA LYS A 114 -6.74 -11.48 6.49
C LYS A 114 -6.43 -11.88 7.95
N LYS A 115 -5.56 -12.86 8.15
CA LYS A 115 -5.15 -13.38 9.47
C LYS A 115 -3.63 -13.44 9.62
N LYS A 116 -2.91 -12.49 9.04
CA LYS A 116 -1.45 -12.38 9.21
C LYS A 116 -1.04 -10.93 9.38
N TRP A 117 -0.64 -10.62 10.61
CA TRP A 117 -0.06 -9.36 11.02
C TRP A 117 1.41 -9.57 11.30
N VAL A 118 2.25 -8.68 10.79
CA VAL A 118 3.70 -8.74 11.00
C VAL A 118 4.14 -7.38 11.54
N LEU A 119 4.88 -7.39 12.64
CA LEU A 119 5.50 -6.21 13.22
C LEU A 119 6.90 -6.08 12.64
N PHE A 120 7.13 -4.95 11.99
CA PHE A 120 8.44 -4.56 11.49
C PHE A 120 9.05 -3.52 12.43
N SER A 121 10.35 -3.61 12.68
CA SER A 121 11.14 -2.57 13.36
C SER A 121 11.22 -1.30 12.51
N ASP A 122 11.86 -0.27 13.08
CA ASP A 122 12.29 0.93 12.37
C ASP A 122 13.28 0.67 11.22
N SER A 123 14.07 -0.42 11.31
CA SER A 123 14.93 -0.92 10.24
C SER A 123 14.25 -1.90 9.27
N LEU A 124 12.95 -2.16 9.45
CA LEU A 124 12.14 -3.14 8.72
C LEU A 124 12.55 -4.61 8.92
N GLU A 125 13.13 -4.94 10.07
CA GLU A 125 13.33 -6.32 10.51
C GLU A 125 12.04 -6.87 11.13
N VAL A 126 11.76 -8.15 10.91
CA VAL A 126 10.58 -8.81 11.49
C VAL A 126 10.81 -9.04 12.98
N LEU A 127 10.00 -8.39 13.82
CA LEU A 127 10.04 -8.53 15.27
C LEU A 127 9.03 -9.56 15.77
N GLU A 128 7.83 -9.57 15.18
CA GLU A 128 6.74 -10.44 15.63
C GLU A 128 5.76 -10.77 14.51
N GLU A 129 5.16 -11.97 14.55
CA GLU A 129 4.03 -12.36 13.70
C GLU A 129 2.81 -12.77 14.53
N ARG A 130 1.63 -12.28 14.15
CA ARG A 130 0.35 -12.60 14.81
C ARG A 130 -0.70 -13.03 13.80
N LYS A 131 -1.55 -13.97 14.21
CA LYS A 131 -2.69 -14.45 13.40
C LYS A 131 -3.95 -13.58 13.50
N SER A 132 -3.98 -12.68 14.47
CA SER A 132 -5.08 -11.75 14.74
C SER A 132 -4.57 -10.33 14.83
N ALA A 133 -5.46 -9.36 14.64
CA ALA A 133 -5.12 -7.96 14.81
C ALA A 133 -4.59 -7.72 16.23
N PRO A 134 -3.46 -6.99 16.39
CA PRO A 134 -3.01 -6.54 17.69
C PRO A 134 -4.07 -5.67 18.35
N SER A 135 -4.30 -5.86 19.66
CA SER A 135 -5.27 -5.05 20.41
C SER A 135 -4.86 -3.59 20.56
N SER A 136 -3.56 -3.29 20.42
CA SER A 136 -2.98 -1.95 20.60
C SER A 136 -2.65 -1.23 19.29
N ILE A 137 -3.23 -1.68 18.15
CA ILE A 137 -2.97 -1.03 16.87
C ILE A 137 -3.62 0.36 16.82
N ILE A 138 -2.85 1.35 16.40
CA ILE A 138 -3.25 2.73 16.22
C ILE A 138 -2.94 3.13 14.78
N THR A 139 -3.90 3.78 14.13
CA THR A 139 -3.75 4.34 12.79
C THR A 139 -3.65 5.86 12.90
N SER A 140 -2.76 6.48 12.11
CA SER A 140 -2.65 7.95 12.04
C SER A 140 -3.64 8.59 11.05
N GLY A 141 -4.48 7.79 10.41
CA GLY A 141 -5.48 8.28 9.47
C GLY A 141 -6.52 9.15 10.18
N HIS A 142 -6.81 10.31 9.59
CA HIS A 142 -7.82 11.25 10.07
C HIS A 142 -9.12 11.09 9.29
N PRO A 143 -10.30 11.22 9.94
CA PRO A 143 -11.55 11.35 9.22
C PRO A 143 -11.54 12.65 8.41
N PHE A 144 -12.19 12.66 7.26
CA PHE A 144 -12.27 13.84 6.40
C PHE A 144 -13.59 13.89 5.63
N GLN A 145 -13.95 15.09 5.17
CA GLN A 145 -15.10 15.34 4.33
C GLN A 145 -14.67 16.08 3.06
N ILE A 146 -15.25 15.72 1.92
CA ILE A 146 -14.96 16.37 0.64
C ILE A 146 -16.09 17.35 0.34
N GLN A 147 -15.76 18.62 0.14
CA GLN A 147 -16.73 19.61 -0.30
C GLN A 147 -16.95 19.48 -1.82
N GLU A 148 -18.09 18.94 -2.24
CA GLU A 148 -18.34 18.59 -3.65
C GLU A 148 -18.21 19.76 -4.64
N LYS A 149 -18.52 20.99 -4.22
CA LYS A 149 -18.51 22.17 -5.09
C LYS A 149 -17.12 22.72 -5.37
N THR A 150 -16.21 22.54 -4.42
CA THR A 150 -14.90 23.21 -4.41
C THR A 150 -13.74 22.21 -4.39
N ARG A 151 -14.02 20.92 -4.16
CA ARG A 151 -13.04 19.84 -3.93
C ARG A 151 -12.08 20.07 -2.75
N PHE A 152 -12.33 21.06 -1.90
CA PHE A 152 -11.61 21.18 -0.64
C PHE A 152 -11.87 19.95 0.23
N ILE A 153 -10.81 19.49 0.88
CA ILE A 153 -10.93 18.51 1.94
C ILE A 153 -11.00 19.26 3.27
N SER A 154 -12.03 18.96 4.04
CA SER A 154 -12.24 19.46 5.39
C SER A 154 -11.91 18.35 6.39
N ILE A 155 -10.97 18.61 7.30
CA ILE A 155 -10.59 17.69 8.36
C ILE A 155 -11.08 18.28 9.69
N PRO A 156 -12.05 17.64 10.37
CA PRO A 156 -12.58 18.13 11.63
C PRO A 156 -11.54 18.02 12.75
N LYS A 157 -11.34 19.10 13.51
CA LYS A 157 -10.52 19.13 14.72
C LYS A 157 -11.38 18.92 15.97
N GLY A 158 -11.90 17.71 16.15
CA GLY A 158 -12.71 17.40 17.33
C GLY A 158 -13.90 18.36 17.50
N ASP A 159 -13.91 19.12 18.60
CA ASP A 159 -14.95 20.10 18.96
C ASP A 159 -14.62 21.55 18.50
N GLU A 160 -13.50 21.78 17.80
CA GLU A 160 -13.16 23.11 17.28
C GLU A 160 -14.05 23.49 16.09
N GLU A 161 -14.47 24.76 16.04
CA GLU A 161 -15.38 25.26 15.00
C GLU A 161 -14.72 25.38 13.62
N ASP A 162 -13.38 25.55 13.57
CA ASP A 162 -12.64 25.76 12.34
C ASP A 162 -11.94 24.46 11.89
N PRO A 163 -12.41 23.81 10.82
CA PRO A 163 -11.75 22.62 10.28
C PRO A 163 -10.47 23.01 9.53
N VAL A 164 -9.52 22.07 9.46
CA VAL A 164 -8.38 22.22 8.55
C VAL A 164 -8.85 22.04 7.12
N LEU A 165 -8.54 23.01 6.26
CA LEU A 165 -8.88 22.99 4.85
C LEU A 165 -7.63 22.70 4.00
N LEU A 166 -7.72 21.70 3.14
CA LEU A 166 -6.69 21.36 2.17
C LEU A 166 -7.22 21.62 0.75
N ASP A 167 -6.48 22.42 -0.02
CA ASP A 167 -6.74 22.64 -1.43
C ASP A 167 -6.12 21.53 -2.27
N LEU A 168 -6.96 20.70 -2.89
CA LEU A 168 -6.56 19.65 -3.83
C LEU A 168 -7.34 19.78 -5.14
N SER A 169 -7.74 20.99 -5.50
CA SER A 169 -8.54 21.29 -6.69
C SER A 169 -7.86 20.85 -8.00
N ASP A 170 -6.53 20.80 -8.01
CA ASP A 170 -5.69 20.34 -9.13
C ASP A 170 -5.63 18.80 -9.24
N ARG A 171 -6.13 18.06 -8.25
CA ARG A 171 -6.09 16.60 -8.22
C ARG A 171 -7.42 15.98 -8.63
N ASN A 172 -7.29 14.87 -9.36
CA ASN A 172 -8.40 14.02 -9.75
C ASN A 172 -8.31 12.71 -8.95
N GLY A 173 -9.42 12.29 -8.37
CA GLY A 173 -9.49 11.07 -7.57
C GLY A 173 -10.08 11.32 -6.19
N LYS A 174 -10.58 10.27 -5.56
CA LYS A 174 -11.06 10.33 -4.18
C LYS A 174 -9.90 9.98 -3.25
N PRO A 175 -9.59 10.82 -2.25
CA PRO A 175 -8.62 10.45 -1.21
C PRO A 175 -9.13 9.21 -0.45
N GLU A 176 -8.21 8.32 -0.12
CA GLU A 176 -8.47 7.09 0.65
C GLU A 176 -8.01 7.25 2.10
N GLU A 177 -6.85 7.87 2.31
CA GLU A 177 -6.26 8.10 3.63
C GLU A 177 -5.67 9.51 3.71
N ILE A 178 -5.73 10.12 4.89
CA ILE A 178 -5.17 11.44 5.17
C ILE A 178 -4.47 11.42 6.52
N HIS A 179 -3.23 11.90 6.57
CA HIS A 179 -2.42 11.87 7.77
C HIS A 179 -1.76 13.22 8.01
N SER A 180 -1.81 13.71 9.24
CA SER A 180 -1.01 14.88 9.63
C SER A 180 0.46 14.48 9.69
N LEU A 181 1.33 15.24 9.02
CA LEU A 181 2.77 15.05 9.02
C LEU A 181 3.49 16.02 9.94
N SER A 182 2.77 16.91 10.60
CA SER A 182 3.35 17.94 11.46
C SER A 182 2.50 18.15 12.69
N GLU A 183 3.12 18.38 13.84
CA GLU A 183 2.39 18.59 15.10
C GLU A 183 1.48 19.82 15.08
N ASP A 184 1.80 20.81 14.24
CA ASP A 184 1.05 22.05 14.04
C ASP A 184 0.00 21.97 12.92
N ASP A 185 -0.21 20.80 12.30
CA ASP A 185 -1.10 20.59 11.16
C ASP A 185 -0.81 21.48 9.94
N SER A 186 0.42 21.99 9.80
CA SER A 186 0.87 22.74 8.63
C SER A 186 1.08 21.88 7.37
N LEU A 187 1.34 20.58 7.55
CA LEU A 187 1.70 19.64 6.49
C LEU A 187 0.93 18.33 6.63
N TRP A 188 0.38 17.86 5.51
CA TRP A 188 -0.47 16.69 5.44
C TRP A 188 -0.04 15.76 4.31
N LEU A 189 -0.17 14.45 4.54
CA LEU A 189 -0.06 13.41 3.52
C LEU A 189 -1.46 12.98 3.11
N VAL A 190 -1.72 12.99 1.80
CA VAL A 190 -2.98 12.54 1.21
C VAL A 190 -2.70 11.38 0.28
N VAL A 191 -3.40 10.28 0.48
CA VAL A 191 -3.26 9.03 -0.28
C VAL A 191 -4.41 8.90 -1.28
N PHE A 192 -4.08 8.73 -2.55
CA PHE A 192 -5.04 8.60 -3.66
C PHE A 192 -4.81 7.27 -4.38
N GLY A 193 -5.34 6.16 -3.86
CA GLY A 193 -5.16 4.83 -4.45
C GLY A 193 -3.67 4.49 -4.64
N LYS A 194 -3.09 4.83 -5.80
CA LYS A 194 -1.68 4.57 -6.16
C LYS A 194 -0.72 5.73 -5.92
N GLU A 195 -1.23 6.91 -5.59
CA GLU A 195 -0.44 8.14 -5.48
C GLU A 195 -0.41 8.69 -4.05
N LEU A 196 0.67 9.38 -3.72
CA LEU A 196 0.86 10.12 -2.48
C LEU A 196 1.10 11.58 -2.80
N VAL A 197 0.40 12.47 -2.12
CA VAL A 197 0.51 13.92 -2.31
C VAL A 197 0.72 14.59 -0.96
N LEU A 198 1.61 15.57 -0.93
CA LEU A 198 1.75 16.47 0.20
C LEU A 198 0.86 17.68 0.01
N ALA A 199 0.10 18.03 1.03
CA ALA A 199 -0.78 19.18 1.06
C ALA A 199 -0.42 20.07 2.25
N ARG A 200 -0.59 21.38 2.10
CA ARG A 200 -0.46 22.34 3.20
C ARG A 200 -1.84 22.84 3.59
N SER A 201 -2.03 23.06 4.88
CA SER A 201 -3.22 23.74 5.39
C SER A 201 -3.20 25.21 4.98
N GLN A 202 -4.39 25.76 4.72
CA GLN A 202 -4.60 27.20 4.49
C GLN A 202 -4.92 27.92 5.80
#